data_AF-A0A7C2L9A4-F1
#
_entry.id   AF-A0A7C2L9A4-F1
#
_cell.length_a   1.000
_cell.length_b   1.000
_cell.length_c   1.000
_cell.angle_alpha   90.00
_cell.angle_beta   90.00
_cell.angle_gamma   90.00
#
_symmetry.space_group_name_H-M   'P 1'
#
loop_
_entity.id
_entity.type
_entity.pdbx_description
1 polymer ?
#
loop_
_entity_poly.entity_id
_entity_poly.type
_entity_poly.pdbx_seq_one_letter_code
_entity_poly.pdbx_strand_id
1 'polypeptide(L)'
;MLDPLVRFFAPKPLSAVPYYVAGAVVFSILVVILLINLPSRARKPLIAIVTFLAGLFYATEFFWPIDKATNKNFLTDYLVSASKLGSLLAGMTLTLGILSLLRVHGRNIVRLRSGWYNSLALLTAMVAMVVFGLMDKYSDNATAKKVFNVLFEGMLINMDATMFSLIAFYIVSASYRAFRIRSIEATILMTAAFLVMLAQVPVGLALTSWIPRDGAWDFLRLEVVKEWLLTVLNAAALRAIAFGLGIGGLAISLRIWLSLERGAYFEKEI
;
A
#
# COMPACT_ATOMS: atom_id res chain seq x y z
N MET A 1 20.54 -8.15 34.87
CA MET A 1 19.88 -6.81 34.86
C MET A 1 18.53 -6.79 34.14
N LEU A 2 18.26 -7.71 33.20
CA LEU A 2 16.94 -7.82 32.54
C LEU A 2 15.96 -8.76 33.27
N ASP A 3 16.42 -9.51 34.28
CA ASP A 3 15.60 -10.48 35.04
C ASP A 3 14.30 -9.93 35.64
N PRO A 4 14.23 -8.68 36.15
CA PRO A 4 12.97 -8.11 36.64
C PRO A 4 11.97 -7.87 35.50
N LEU A 5 12.45 -7.42 34.34
CA LEU A 5 11.64 -7.18 33.15
C LEU A 5 11.13 -8.49 32.57
N VAL A 6 12.00 -9.50 32.45
CA VAL A 6 11.64 -10.83 31.97
C VAL A 6 10.58 -11.47 32.88
N ARG A 7 10.70 -11.32 34.21
CA ARG A 7 9.68 -11.79 35.16
C ARG A 7 8.37 -11.00 35.08
N PHE A 8 8.41 -9.73 34.70
CA PHE A 8 7.20 -8.92 34.49
C PHE A 8 6.42 -9.41 33.27
N PHE A 9 7.09 -9.74 32.18
CA PHE A 9 6.47 -10.23 30.93
C PHE A 9 6.23 -11.75 30.87
N ALA A 10 6.66 -12.51 31.88
CA ALA A 10 6.39 -13.94 31.99
C ALA A 10 4.89 -14.24 32.21
N PRO A 11 4.38 -15.40 31.75
CA PRO A 11 3.00 -15.82 31.95
C PRO A 11 2.62 -15.75 33.43
N LYS A 12 1.60 -14.95 33.75
CA LYS A 12 1.13 -14.75 35.13
C LYS A 12 0.04 -15.76 35.49
N PRO A 13 -0.07 -16.15 36.78
CA PRO A 13 -1.17 -17.00 37.23
C PRO A 13 -2.52 -16.31 36.98
N LEU A 14 -3.55 -17.10 36.65
CA LEU A 14 -4.87 -16.63 36.19
C LEU A 14 -5.53 -15.63 37.15
N SER A 15 -5.30 -15.77 38.45
CA SER A 15 -5.80 -14.87 39.50
C SER A 15 -5.15 -13.48 39.51
N ALA A 16 -3.92 -13.37 39.00
CA ALA A 16 -3.18 -12.11 38.96
C ALA A 16 -3.44 -11.31 37.67
N VAL A 17 -3.81 -11.98 36.57
CA VAL A 17 -4.11 -11.37 35.26
C VAL A 17 -5.02 -10.13 35.35
N PRO A 18 -6.18 -10.13 36.05
CA PRO A 18 -7.04 -8.95 36.08
C PRO A 18 -6.38 -7.71 36.70
N TYR A 19 -5.51 -7.88 37.69
CA TYR A 19 -4.78 -6.77 38.31
C TYR A 19 -3.72 -6.17 37.38
N TYR A 20 -2.99 -7.01 36.63
CA TYR A 20 -2.04 -6.54 35.63
C TYR A 20 -2.74 -5.84 34.46
N VAL A 21 -3.91 -6.34 34.03
CA VAL A 21 -4.72 -5.68 33.00
C VAL A 21 -5.23 -4.33 33.49
N ALA A 22 -5.81 -4.26 34.69
CA ALA A 22 -6.28 -3.01 35.28
C ALA A 22 -5.13 -1.99 35.44
N GLY A 23 -3.97 -2.44 35.94
CA GLY A 23 -2.77 -1.61 36.06
C GLY A 23 -2.27 -1.09 34.71
N ALA A 24 -2.26 -1.93 33.67
CA ALA A 24 -1.87 -1.53 32.32
C ALA A 24 -2.83 -0.51 31.70
N VAL A 25 -4.14 -0.65 31.94
CA VAL A 25 -5.17 0.32 31.49
C VAL A 25 -4.97 1.67 32.17
N VAL A 26 -4.82 1.70 33.49
CA VAL A 26 -4.59 2.94 34.25
C VAL A 26 -3.30 3.61 33.79
N PHE A 27 -2.22 2.85 33.64
CA PHE A 27 -0.95 3.35 33.12
C PHE A 27 -1.11 3.95 31.72
N SER A 28 -1.83 3.27 30.83
CA SER A 28 -2.08 3.76 29.47
C SER A 28 -2.87 5.07 29.47
N ILE A 29 -3.91 5.20 30.31
CA ILE A 29 -4.68 6.43 30.45
C ILE A 29 -3.80 7.58 30.97
N LEU A 30 -2.98 7.33 31.99
CA LEU A 30 -2.06 8.32 32.52
C LEU A 30 -1.04 8.79 31.48
N VAL A 31 -0.48 7.86 30.71
CA VAL A 31 0.44 8.18 29.60
C VAL A 31 -0.27 9.03 28.55
N VAL A 32 -1.50 8.69 28.16
CA VAL A 32 -2.27 9.50 27.19
C VAL A 32 -2.53 10.91 27.72
N ILE A 33 -2.94 11.05 28.99
CA ILE A 33 -3.15 12.36 29.62
C ILE A 33 -1.84 13.17 29.63
N LEU A 34 -0.72 12.54 29.99
CA LEU A 34 0.60 13.16 29.97
C LEU A 34 0.98 13.62 28.56
N LEU A 35 0.75 12.80 27.54
CA LEU A 35 1.07 13.10 26.15
C LEU A 35 0.19 14.22 25.58
N ILE A 36 -1.09 14.28 25.95
CA ILE A 36 -2.01 15.36 25.55
C ILE A 36 -1.55 16.70 26.14
N ASN A 37 -1.17 16.69 27.42
CA ASN A 37 -0.71 17.86 28.16
C ASN A 37 0.75 18.25 27.84
N LEU A 38 1.46 17.49 27.02
CA LEU A 38 2.85 17.74 26.68
C LEU A 38 2.98 19.01 25.82
N PRO A 39 3.83 19.99 26.19
CA PRO A 39 4.02 21.21 25.41
C PRO A 39 4.53 20.91 23.99
N SER A 40 4.07 21.71 23.01
CA SER A 40 4.36 21.51 21.57
C SER A 40 5.86 21.41 21.25
N ARG A 41 6.72 22.05 22.07
CA ARG A 41 8.18 21.99 21.95
C ARG A 41 8.75 20.61 22.28
N ALA A 42 8.22 19.93 23.29
CA ALA A 42 8.68 18.60 23.71
C ALA A 42 8.05 17.47 22.88
N ARG A 43 6.89 17.71 22.28
CA ARG A 43 6.18 16.70 21.47
C ARG A 43 6.97 16.27 20.23
N LYS A 44 7.60 17.21 19.54
CA LYS A 44 8.38 16.96 18.32
C LYS A 44 9.56 16.00 18.55
N PRO A 45 10.51 16.29 19.48
CA PRO A 45 11.62 15.38 19.72
C PRO A 45 11.16 14.04 20.31
N LEU A 46 10.11 14.02 21.13
CA LEU A 46 9.56 12.78 21.65
C LEU A 46 9.06 11.86 20.53
N ILE A 47 8.27 12.39 19.58
CA ILE A 47 7.81 11.60 18.42
C ILE A 47 9.01 11.11 17.60
N ALA A 48 9.97 11.98 17.30
CA ALA A 48 11.16 11.62 16.53
C ALA A 48 11.97 10.49 17.21
N ILE A 49 12.18 10.58 18.52
CA ILE A 49 12.91 9.55 19.30
C ILE A 49 12.12 8.23 19.30
N VAL A 50 10.81 8.27 19.54
CA VAL A 50 9.98 7.06 19.57
C VAL A 50 9.94 6.40 18.20
N THR A 51 9.73 7.16 17.12
CA THR A 51 9.73 6.64 15.75
C THR A 51 11.10 6.09 15.37
N PHE A 52 12.18 6.78 15.74
CA PHE A 52 13.54 6.32 15.49
C PHE A 52 13.82 4.99 16.19
N LEU A 53 13.55 4.90 17.50
CA LEU A 53 13.76 3.68 18.28
C LEU A 53 12.90 2.51 17.80
N ALA A 54 11.64 2.77 17.44
CA ALA A 54 10.74 1.75 16.91
C ALA A 54 11.25 1.16 15.59
N GLY A 55 11.72 2.00 14.66
CA GLY A 55 12.33 1.52 13.41
C GLY A 55 13.72 0.89 13.63
N LEU A 56 14.49 1.38 14.60
CA LEU A 56 15.81 0.86 14.93
C LEU A 56 15.73 -0.61 15.34
N PHE A 57 14.69 -1.03 16.08
CA PHE A 57 14.47 -2.43 16.43
C PHE A 57 14.44 -3.35 15.20
N TYR A 58 13.66 -2.99 14.16
CA TYR A 58 13.57 -3.80 12.94
C TYR A 58 14.85 -3.73 12.11
N ALA A 59 15.50 -2.55 12.04
CA ALA A 59 16.76 -2.40 11.35
C ALA A 59 17.86 -3.25 12.00
N THR A 60 17.98 -3.24 13.33
CA THR A 60 18.97 -4.03 14.04
C THR A 60 18.65 -5.52 13.94
N GLU A 61 17.40 -5.94 14.01
CA GLU A 61 17.02 -7.34 13.79
C GLU A 61 17.39 -7.82 12.38
N PHE A 62 17.18 -6.98 11.36
CA PHE A 62 17.50 -7.33 9.97
C PHE A 62 19.01 -7.37 9.68
N PHE A 63 19.78 -6.39 10.15
CA PHE A 63 21.21 -6.28 9.86
C PHE A 63 22.11 -7.09 10.81
N TRP A 64 21.58 -7.55 11.96
CA TRP A 64 22.39 -8.31 12.91
C TRP A 64 22.65 -9.73 12.40
N PRO A 65 23.91 -10.22 12.48
CA PRO A 65 24.24 -11.57 12.03
C PRO A 65 23.40 -12.64 12.74
N ILE A 66 22.86 -13.56 11.94
CA ILE A 66 22.09 -14.69 12.42
C ILE A 66 23.04 -15.83 12.81
N ASP A 67 22.76 -16.48 13.94
CA ASP A 67 23.48 -17.70 14.30
C ASP A 67 23.05 -18.85 13.37
N LYS A 68 24.02 -19.48 12.69
CA LYS A 68 23.79 -20.54 11.70
C LYS A 68 23.15 -21.79 12.31
N ALA A 69 23.35 -22.03 13.60
CA ALA A 69 22.82 -23.22 14.27
C ALA A 69 21.33 -23.10 14.59
N THR A 70 20.87 -21.90 14.93
CA THR A 70 19.49 -21.66 15.41
C THR A 70 18.65 -20.85 14.42
N ASN A 71 19.26 -20.27 13.38
CA ASN A 71 18.65 -19.29 12.47
C ASN A 71 17.98 -18.12 13.23
N LYS A 72 18.55 -17.73 14.38
CA LYS A 72 18.03 -16.65 15.22
C LYS A 72 19.12 -15.66 15.60
N ASN A 73 18.70 -14.44 15.90
CA ASN A 73 19.48 -13.44 16.61
C ASN A 73 18.83 -13.14 17.99
N PHE A 74 19.47 -12.29 18.78
CA PHE A 74 18.98 -11.93 20.12
C PHE A 74 17.64 -11.15 20.13
N LEU A 75 17.23 -10.59 18.99
CA LEU A 75 15.98 -9.84 18.80
C LEU A 75 14.86 -10.69 18.20
N THR A 76 15.18 -11.82 17.56
CA THR A 76 14.22 -12.67 16.83
C THR A 76 13.10 -13.16 17.75
N ASP A 77 13.41 -13.50 19.01
CA ASP A 77 12.39 -13.94 19.96
C ASP A 77 11.40 -12.81 20.36
N TYR A 78 11.81 -11.54 20.23
CA TYR A 78 10.97 -10.37 20.49
C TYR A 78 10.21 -9.88 19.24
N LEU A 79 10.56 -10.37 18.04
CA LEU A 79 9.95 -9.96 16.77
C LEU A 79 8.44 -10.22 16.75
N VAL A 80 8.00 -11.35 17.31
CA VAL A 80 6.56 -11.71 17.39
C VAL A 80 5.80 -10.73 18.30
N SER A 81 6.41 -10.28 19.39
CA SER A 81 5.79 -9.31 20.30
C SER A 81 5.76 -7.92 19.68
N ALA A 82 6.84 -7.50 19.02
CA ALA A 82 6.92 -6.22 18.31
C ALA A 82 5.93 -6.15 17.12
N SER A 83 5.78 -7.24 16.36
CA SER A 83 4.85 -7.29 15.24
C SER A 83 3.39 -7.24 15.70
N LYS A 84 3.05 -7.84 16.85
CA LYS A 84 1.72 -7.68 17.47
C LYS A 84 1.40 -6.22 17.79
N LEU A 85 2.38 -5.46 18.32
CA LEU A 85 2.23 -4.01 18.53
C LEU A 85 2.05 -3.28 17.19
N GLY A 86 2.81 -3.67 16.15
CA GLY A 86 2.65 -3.15 14.79
C GLY A 86 1.24 -3.35 14.23
N SER A 87 0.68 -4.56 14.36
CA SER A 87 -0.69 -4.88 13.93
C SER A 87 -1.75 -4.08 14.70
N LEU A 88 -1.54 -3.86 16.01
CA LEU A 88 -2.42 -3.00 16.81
C LEU A 88 -2.40 -1.56 16.30
N LEU A 89 -1.21 -0.99 16.07
CA LEU A 89 -1.04 0.35 15.51
C LEU A 89 -1.63 0.47 14.10
N ALA A 90 -1.50 -0.57 13.26
CA ALA A 90 -2.10 -0.62 11.94
C ALA A 90 -3.64 -0.57 12.02
N GLY A 91 -4.25 -1.31 12.95
CA GLY A 91 -5.69 -1.25 13.21
C GLY A 91 -6.16 0.14 13.69
N MET A 92 -5.38 0.79 14.56
CA MET A 92 -5.67 2.17 14.98
C MET A 92 -5.55 3.16 13.81
N THR A 93 -4.57 2.97 12.94
CA THR A 93 -4.36 3.82 11.76
C THR A 93 -5.50 3.69 10.76
N LEU A 94 -6.02 2.48 10.55
CA LEU A 94 -7.22 2.25 9.74
C LEU A 94 -8.42 3.02 10.30
N THR A 95 -8.57 3.02 11.62
CA THR A 95 -9.63 3.79 12.30
C THR A 95 -9.48 5.29 12.06
N LEU A 96 -8.27 5.84 12.16
CA LEU A 96 -7.99 7.24 11.83
C LEU A 96 -8.29 7.56 10.36
N GLY A 97 -7.99 6.64 9.45
CA GLY A 97 -8.34 6.76 8.03
C GLY A 97 -9.85 6.87 7.81
N ILE A 98 -10.63 5.98 8.42
CA ILE A 98 -12.11 6.01 8.35
C ILE A 98 -12.65 7.31 8.94
N LEU A 99 -12.18 7.72 10.12
CA LEU A 99 -12.61 8.98 10.75
C LEU A 99 -12.27 10.20 9.91
N SER A 100 -11.12 10.20 9.23
CA SER A 100 -10.73 11.27 8.31
C SER A 100 -11.70 11.37 7.13
N LEU A 101 -12.01 10.24 6.49
CA LEU A 101 -12.98 10.17 5.39
C LEU A 101 -14.37 10.63 5.84
N LEU A 102 -14.87 10.12 6.97
CA LEU A 102 -16.15 10.54 7.54
C LEU A 102 -16.18 12.04 7.84
N ARG A 103 -15.10 12.60 8.39
CA ARG A 103 -15.01 14.02 8.72
C ARG A 103 -15.01 14.90 7.47
N VAL A 104 -14.25 14.54 6.45
CA VAL A 104 -14.13 15.35 5.21
C VAL A 104 -15.41 15.24 4.38
N HIS A 105 -15.85 14.02 4.07
CA HIS A 105 -17.02 13.79 3.23
C HIS A 105 -18.33 14.07 3.95
N GLY A 106 -18.42 13.77 5.25
CA GLY A 106 -19.58 14.13 6.07
C GLY A 106 -19.77 15.65 6.14
N ARG A 107 -18.68 16.43 6.28
CA ARG A 107 -18.75 17.89 6.22
C ARG A 107 -19.18 18.41 4.85
N ASN A 108 -18.77 17.77 3.77
CA ASN A 108 -19.21 18.15 2.41
C ASN A 108 -20.71 17.93 2.22
N ILE A 109 -21.27 16.85 2.78
CA ILE A 109 -22.71 16.57 2.75
C ILE A 109 -23.48 17.58 3.59
N VAL A 110 -23.11 17.78 4.86
CA VAL A 110 -23.81 18.69 5.76
C VAL A 110 -23.78 20.13 5.26
N ARG A 111 -22.69 20.56 4.62
CA ARG A 111 -22.53 21.91 4.08
C ARG A 111 -22.96 22.03 2.61
N LEU A 112 -23.53 20.99 2.01
CA LEU A 112 -23.96 20.94 0.60
C LEU A 112 -22.92 21.54 -0.37
N ARG A 113 -21.64 21.20 -0.16
CA ARG A 113 -20.56 21.70 -1.01
C ARG A 113 -20.67 21.11 -2.42
N SER A 114 -20.07 21.77 -3.40
CA SER A 114 -20.00 21.23 -4.76
C SER A 114 -19.42 19.79 -4.74
N GLY A 115 -20.11 18.85 -5.38
CA GLY A 115 -19.77 17.43 -5.33
C GLY A 115 -20.24 16.66 -4.09
N TRP A 116 -21.19 17.18 -3.30
CA TRP A 116 -21.74 16.48 -2.12
C TRP A 116 -22.34 15.11 -2.45
N TYR A 117 -22.94 14.95 -3.63
CA TYR A 117 -23.53 13.69 -4.09
C TYR A 117 -22.48 12.58 -4.23
N ASN A 118 -21.27 12.90 -4.71
CA ASN A 118 -20.14 11.95 -4.76
C ASN A 118 -19.70 11.55 -3.35
N SER A 119 -19.73 12.50 -2.41
CA SER A 119 -19.39 12.23 -1.01
C SER A 119 -20.44 11.31 -0.36
N LEU A 120 -21.72 11.48 -0.68
CA LEU A 120 -22.79 10.58 -0.23
C LEU A 120 -22.63 9.17 -0.82
N ALA A 121 -22.38 9.07 -2.13
CA ALA A 121 -22.14 7.79 -2.80
C ALA A 121 -20.94 7.04 -2.18
N LEU A 122 -19.83 7.73 -1.90
CA LEU A 122 -18.67 7.14 -1.24
C LEU A 122 -19.01 6.58 0.15
N LEU A 123 -19.67 7.37 1.00
CA LEU A 123 -19.97 6.95 2.38
C LEU A 123 -20.97 5.81 2.41
N THR A 124 -21.99 5.84 1.56
CA THR A 124 -22.98 4.75 1.44
C THR A 124 -22.33 3.45 0.94
N ALA A 125 -21.47 3.53 -0.10
CA ALA A 125 -20.73 2.38 -0.60
C ALA A 125 -19.77 1.80 0.46
N MET A 126 -19.07 2.67 1.20
CA MET A 126 -18.19 2.25 2.29
C MET A 126 -18.96 1.50 3.38
N VAL A 127 -20.10 2.03 3.84
CA VAL A 127 -20.94 1.37 4.86
C VAL A 127 -21.50 0.05 4.33
N ALA A 128 -22.01 0.02 3.10
CA ALA A 128 -22.53 -1.20 2.49
C ALA A 128 -21.45 -2.29 2.41
N MET A 129 -20.27 -1.95 1.93
CA MET A 129 -19.13 -2.88 1.84
C MET A 129 -18.71 -3.45 3.20
N VAL A 130 -18.65 -2.61 4.23
CA VAL A 130 -18.33 -3.05 5.59
C VAL A 130 -19.41 -3.97 6.15
N VAL A 131 -20.69 -3.60 6.01
CA VAL A 131 -21.81 -4.39 6.54
C VAL A 131 -21.87 -5.76 5.86
N PHE A 132 -21.89 -5.80 4.52
CA PHE A 132 -21.99 -7.06 3.79
C PHE A 132 -20.72 -7.91 3.88
N GLY A 133 -19.53 -7.30 3.96
CA GLY A 133 -18.27 -8.02 4.18
C GLY A 133 -18.18 -8.64 5.57
N LEU A 134 -18.64 -7.94 6.61
CA LEU A 134 -18.73 -8.52 7.97
C LEU A 134 -19.80 -9.61 8.04
N MET A 135 -20.95 -9.40 7.40
CA MET A 135 -21.99 -10.43 7.33
C MET A 135 -21.48 -11.68 6.64
N ASP A 136 -20.82 -11.60 5.48
CA ASP A 136 -20.21 -12.75 4.80
C ASP A 136 -19.17 -13.48 5.68
N LYS A 137 -18.39 -12.72 6.47
CA LYS A 137 -17.34 -13.31 7.30
C LYS A 137 -17.85 -13.99 8.58
N TYR A 138 -18.86 -13.43 9.23
CA TYR A 138 -19.32 -13.85 10.56
C TYR A 138 -20.69 -14.53 10.57
N SER A 139 -21.48 -14.37 9.51
CA SER A 139 -22.77 -15.03 9.33
C SER A 139 -22.67 -15.86 8.06
N ASP A 140 -22.88 -17.18 8.14
CA ASP A 140 -22.88 -18.05 6.96
C ASP A 140 -24.16 -17.82 6.12
N ASN A 141 -24.30 -16.60 5.60
CA ASN A 141 -25.47 -16.10 4.91
C ASN A 141 -25.15 -15.96 3.43
N ALA A 142 -25.65 -16.91 2.64
CA ALA A 142 -25.44 -16.95 1.19
C ALA A 142 -25.92 -15.68 0.46
N THR A 143 -26.91 -14.96 1.00
CA THR A 143 -27.39 -13.71 0.40
C THR A 143 -26.41 -12.57 0.61
N ALA A 144 -25.85 -12.45 1.82
CA ALA A 144 -24.84 -11.44 2.12
C ALA A 144 -23.60 -11.61 1.24
N LYS A 145 -23.16 -12.84 1.03
CA LYS A 145 -22.08 -13.19 0.10
C LYS A 145 -22.34 -12.72 -1.33
N LYS A 146 -23.53 -12.99 -1.86
CA LYS A 146 -23.91 -12.55 -3.22
C LYS A 146 -23.90 -11.03 -3.34
N VAL A 147 -24.46 -10.33 -2.36
CA VAL A 147 -24.46 -8.86 -2.35
C VAL A 147 -23.03 -8.32 -2.26
N PHE A 148 -22.20 -8.87 -1.38
CA PHE A 148 -20.79 -8.48 -1.28
C PHE A 148 -20.05 -8.69 -2.60
N ASN A 149 -20.21 -9.84 -3.25
CA ASN A 149 -19.57 -10.12 -4.54
C ASN A 149 -20.03 -9.12 -5.63
N VAL A 150 -21.31 -8.76 -5.67
CA VAL A 150 -21.80 -7.75 -6.62
C VAL A 150 -21.18 -6.37 -6.34
N LEU A 151 -21.09 -5.95 -5.08
CA LEU A 151 -20.48 -4.67 -4.72
C LEU A 151 -18.96 -4.66 -4.98
N PHE A 152 -18.28 -5.75 -4.67
CA PHE A 152 -16.83 -5.86 -4.82
C PHE A 152 -16.41 -6.13 -6.26
N GLU A 153 -16.79 -7.27 -6.82
CA GLU A 153 -16.39 -7.67 -8.18
C GLU A 153 -17.17 -6.90 -9.24
N GLY A 154 -18.49 -6.77 -9.03
CA GLY A 154 -19.39 -6.13 -10.00
C GLY A 154 -19.27 -4.61 -10.07
N MET A 155 -19.03 -3.94 -8.95
CA MET A 155 -18.89 -2.47 -8.91
C MET A 155 -17.44 -2.05 -8.73
N LEU A 156 -16.81 -2.32 -7.59
CA LEU A 156 -15.48 -1.78 -7.28
C LEU A 156 -14.43 -2.15 -8.33
N ILE A 157 -14.26 -3.45 -8.62
CA ILE A 157 -13.26 -3.91 -9.60
C ILE A 157 -13.56 -3.37 -11.00
N ASN A 158 -14.82 -3.38 -11.43
CA ASN A 158 -15.19 -2.87 -12.76
C ASN A 158 -15.01 -1.36 -12.89
N MET A 159 -15.28 -0.59 -11.83
CA MET A 159 -15.04 0.86 -11.79
C MET A 159 -13.52 1.15 -11.84
N ASP A 160 -12.71 0.41 -11.08
CA ASP A 160 -11.25 0.51 -11.13
C ASP A 160 -10.71 0.17 -12.52
N ALA A 161 -11.22 -0.89 -13.14
CA ALA A 161 -10.88 -1.26 -14.52
C ALA A 161 -11.28 -0.18 -15.53
N THR A 162 -12.42 0.48 -15.33
CA THR A 162 -12.88 1.59 -16.17
C THR A 162 -11.94 2.80 -16.03
N MET A 163 -11.56 3.16 -14.81
CA MET A 163 -10.60 4.24 -14.56
C MET A 163 -9.24 3.93 -15.20
N PHE A 164 -8.75 2.70 -15.03
CA PHE A 164 -7.51 2.26 -15.64
C PHE A 164 -7.57 2.27 -17.17
N SER A 165 -8.67 1.80 -17.75
CA SER A 165 -8.91 1.82 -19.20
C SER A 165 -8.94 3.24 -19.75
N LEU A 166 -9.63 4.17 -19.08
CA LEU A 166 -9.66 5.58 -19.47
C LEU A 166 -8.27 6.21 -19.42
N ILE A 167 -7.50 5.96 -18.35
CA ILE A 167 -6.13 6.45 -18.24
C ILE A 167 -5.28 5.89 -19.37
N ALA A 168 -5.33 4.58 -19.64
CA ALA A 168 -4.61 3.96 -20.74
C ALA A 168 -5.00 4.56 -22.10
N PHE A 169 -6.30 4.73 -22.35
CA PHE A 169 -6.81 5.35 -23.57
C PHE A 169 -6.30 6.78 -23.75
N TYR A 170 -6.36 7.61 -22.70
CA TYR A 170 -5.87 8.99 -22.77
C TYR A 170 -4.36 9.07 -22.95
N ILE A 171 -3.58 8.19 -22.29
CA ILE A 171 -2.13 8.11 -22.49
C ILE A 171 -1.80 7.76 -23.94
N VAL A 172 -2.44 6.73 -24.50
CA VAL A 172 -2.21 6.30 -25.89
C VAL A 172 -2.63 7.40 -26.87
N SER A 173 -3.80 8.01 -26.68
CA SER A 173 -4.31 9.08 -27.54
C SER A 173 -3.40 10.32 -27.52
N ALA A 174 -2.96 10.75 -26.33
CA ALA A 174 -2.05 11.87 -26.17
C ALA A 174 -0.67 11.56 -26.76
N SER A 175 -0.14 10.36 -26.52
CA SER A 175 1.15 9.90 -27.05
C SER A 175 1.12 9.81 -28.57
N TYR A 176 0.06 9.25 -29.15
CA TYR A 176 -0.12 9.21 -30.60
C TYR A 176 -0.09 10.62 -31.20
N ARG A 177 -0.85 11.57 -30.63
CA ARG A 177 -0.85 12.96 -31.09
C ARG A 177 0.50 13.66 -30.90
N ALA A 178 1.25 13.30 -29.87
CA ALA A 178 2.57 13.87 -29.57
C ALA A 178 3.70 13.28 -30.44
N PHE A 179 3.61 12.00 -30.83
CA PHE A 179 4.64 11.27 -31.58
C PHE A 179 4.38 11.17 -33.09
N ARG A 180 3.16 11.47 -33.55
CA ARG A 180 2.84 11.54 -34.97
C ARG A 180 3.59 12.72 -35.61
N ILE A 181 4.77 12.41 -36.15
CA ILE A 181 5.52 13.20 -37.13
C ILE A 181 6.22 14.42 -36.52
N ARG A 182 7.19 14.17 -35.62
CA ARG A 182 8.17 15.20 -35.21
C ARG A 182 9.63 14.73 -35.24
N SER A 183 9.91 13.43 -35.11
CA SER A 183 11.28 12.89 -35.22
C SER A 183 11.30 11.41 -35.64
N ILE A 184 12.48 10.95 -36.07
CA ILE A 184 12.72 9.54 -36.46
C ILE A 184 12.58 8.63 -35.24
N GLU A 185 13.10 9.05 -34.08
CA GLU A 185 13.04 8.30 -32.82
C GLU A 185 11.59 8.10 -32.37
N ALA A 186 10.75 9.14 -32.43
CA ALA A 186 9.33 9.05 -32.08
C ALA A 186 8.56 8.08 -33.00
N THR A 187 8.92 8.04 -34.28
CA THR A 187 8.32 7.13 -35.27
C THR A 187 8.70 5.67 -34.97
N ILE A 188 9.95 5.41 -34.60
CA ILE A 188 10.42 4.08 -34.18
C ILE A 188 9.65 3.63 -32.95
N LEU A 189 9.54 4.48 -31.93
CA LEU A 189 8.80 4.16 -30.70
C LEU A 189 7.31 3.91 -30.95
N MET A 190 6.68 4.74 -31.79
CA MET A 190 5.27 4.58 -32.15
C MET A 190 5.03 3.28 -32.94
N THR A 191 5.92 2.93 -33.85
CA THR A 191 5.85 1.67 -34.61
C THR A 191 6.03 0.47 -33.69
N ALA A 192 7.02 0.51 -32.78
CA ALA A 192 7.24 -0.51 -31.78
C ALA A 192 6.00 -0.71 -30.88
N ALA A 193 5.41 0.38 -30.39
CA ALA A 193 4.18 0.32 -29.59
C ALA A 193 2.99 -0.26 -30.36
N PHE A 194 2.83 0.11 -31.64
CA PHE A 194 1.79 -0.44 -32.50
C PHE A 194 1.95 -1.95 -32.69
N LEU A 195 3.18 -2.43 -32.96
CA LEU A 195 3.47 -3.85 -33.11
C LEU A 195 3.17 -4.64 -31.83
N VAL A 196 3.55 -4.12 -30.65
CA VAL A 196 3.23 -4.74 -29.35
C VAL A 196 1.73 -4.84 -29.13
N MET A 197 0.99 -3.76 -29.40
CA MET A 197 -0.46 -3.73 -29.22
C MET A 197 -1.17 -4.69 -30.18
N LEU A 198 -0.71 -4.75 -31.44
CA LEU A 198 -1.23 -5.69 -32.42
C LEU A 198 -0.98 -7.14 -31.97
N ALA A 199 0.23 -7.45 -31.51
CA ALA A 199 0.61 -8.77 -31.01
C ALA A 199 -0.10 -9.19 -29.70
N GLN A 200 -0.73 -8.25 -28.97
CA GLN A 200 -1.50 -8.54 -27.75
C GLN A 200 -2.93 -9.01 -28.07
N VAL A 201 -3.47 -8.69 -29.24
CA VAL A 201 -4.85 -9.01 -29.62
C VAL A 201 -4.87 -10.31 -30.45
N PRO A 202 -5.89 -11.19 -30.29
CA PRO A 202 -5.98 -12.45 -31.05
C PRO A 202 -5.88 -12.27 -32.59
N VAL A 203 -6.34 -11.13 -33.11
CA VAL A 203 -6.22 -10.77 -34.53
C VAL A 203 -4.76 -10.68 -34.98
N GLY A 204 -3.86 -10.13 -34.16
CA GLY A 204 -2.44 -10.05 -34.49
C GLY A 204 -1.80 -11.43 -34.61
N LEU A 205 -2.21 -12.38 -33.77
CA LEU A 205 -1.75 -13.76 -33.85
C LEU A 205 -2.21 -14.44 -35.15
N ALA A 206 -3.48 -14.24 -35.52
CA ALA A 206 -4.04 -14.77 -36.76
C ALA A 206 -3.35 -14.22 -38.03
N LEU A 207 -2.83 -12.99 -37.98
CA LEU A 207 -2.11 -12.38 -39.11
C LEU A 207 -0.72 -13.02 -39.35
N THR A 208 -0.10 -13.63 -38.34
CA THR A 208 1.22 -14.27 -38.47
C THR A 208 1.21 -15.78 -38.26
N SER A 209 0.02 -16.40 -38.11
CA SER A 209 -0.12 -17.83 -37.89
C SER A 209 0.26 -18.69 -39.10
N TRP A 210 0.36 -18.10 -40.29
CA TRP A 210 0.81 -18.75 -41.51
C TRP A 210 2.33 -18.96 -41.59
N ILE A 211 3.09 -18.30 -40.71
CA ILE A 211 4.55 -18.47 -40.61
C ILE A 211 4.83 -19.68 -39.69
N PRO A 212 5.53 -20.73 -40.17
CA PRO A 212 5.87 -21.90 -39.36
C PRO A 212 6.76 -21.52 -38.17
N ARG A 213 6.51 -22.15 -37.00
CA ARG A 213 7.27 -21.89 -35.76
C ARG A 213 8.73 -22.33 -35.83
N ASP A 214 9.01 -23.37 -36.61
CA ASP A 214 10.35 -23.97 -36.71
C ASP A 214 11.11 -23.51 -37.97
N GLY A 215 10.56 -22.54 -38.70
CA GLY A 215 11.15 -22.02 -39.93
C GLY A 215 12.20 -20.95 -39.69
N ALA A 216 13.05 -20.69 -40.69
CA ALA A 216 14.06 -19.62 -40.65
C ALA A 216 13.47 -18.21 -40.44
N TRP A 217 12.15 -18.03 -40.63
CA TRP A 217 11.42 -16.76 -40.55
C TRP A 217 10.60 -16.60 -39.26
N ASP A 218 10.77 -17.46 -38.24
CA ASP A 218 10.02 -17.38 -36.97
C ASP A 218 10.18 -16.02 -36.27
N PHE A 219 11.34 -15.36 -36.43
CA PHE A 219 11.61 -14.03 -35.88
C PHE A 219 10.68 -12.91 -36.38
N LEU A 220 9.98 -13.09 -37.51
CA LEU A 220 9.01 -12.12 -38.05
C LEU A 220 7.62 -12.25 -37.44
N ARG A 221 7.36 -13.31 -36.67
CA ARG A 221 6.06 -13.50 -36.02
C ARG A 221 5.87 -12.42 -34.97
N LEU A 222 4.70 -11.79 -34.97
CA LEU A 222 4.40 -10.65 -34.09
C LEU A 222 4.57 -11.00 -32.61
N GLU A 223 4.32 -12.26 -32.25
CA GLU A 223 4.56 -12.84 -30.92
C GLU A 223 6.02 -12.72 -30.49
N VAL A 224 6.94 -13.16 -31.34
CA VAL A 224 8.39 -13.21 -31.09
C VAL A 224 8.98 -11.80 -31.02
N VAL A 225 8.56 -10.92 -31.96
CA VAL A 225 8.97 -9.52 -31.97
C VAL A 225 8.52 -8.80 -30.69
N LYS A 226 7.27 -9.00 -30.28
CA LYS A 226 6.74 -8.45 -29.03
C LYS A 226 7.52 -8.99 -27.84
N GLU A 227 7.75 -10.29 -27.76
CA GLU A 227 8.47 -10.91 -26.66
C GLU A 227 9.90 -10.35 -26.54
N TRP A 228 10.64 -10.27 -27.65
CA TRP A 228 11.97 -9.66 -27.66
C TRP A 228 11.95 -8.20 -27.20
N LEU A 229 11.02 -7.40 -27.71
CA LEU A 229 10.89 -5.99 -27.35
C LEU A 229 10.55 -5.82 -25.85
N LEU A 230 9.70 -6.68 -25.29
CA LEU A 230 9.31 -6.62 -23.89
C LEU A 230 10.37 -7.19 -22.93
N THR A 231 11.07 -8.25 -23.31
CA THR A 231 12.01 -8.97 -22.42
C THR A 231 13.44 -8.46 -22.49
N VAL A 232 13.86 -7.83 -23.59
CA VAL A 232 15.20 -7.28 -23.75
C VAL A 232 15.18 -5.77 -23.57
N LEU A 233 14.47 -5.03 -24.44
CA LEU A 233 14.48 -3.57 -24.44
C LEU A 233 13.67 -2.97 -23.29
N ASN A 234 12.40 -3.35 -23.16
CA ASN A 234 11.55 -2.84 -22.09
C ASN A 234 12.03 -3.30 -20.70
N ALA A 235 12.50 -4.55 -20.57
CA ALA A 235 13.01 -5.05 -19.30
C ALA A 235 14.21 -4.25 -18.77
N ALA A 236 15.11 -3.79 -19.65
CA ALA A 236 16.21 -2.92 -19.24
C ALA A 236 15.70 -1.60 -18.63
N ALA A 237 14.73 -0.95 -19.30
CA ALA A 237 14.11 0.27 -18.80
C ALA A 237 13.33 0.04 -17.49
N LEU A 238 12.54 -1.02 -17.42
CA LEU A 238 11.79 -1.39 -16.21
C LEU A 238 12.71 -1.67 -15.03
N ARG A 239 13.87 -2.33 -15.25
CA ARG A 239 14.89 -2.53 -14.20
C ARG A 239 15.47 -1.19 -13.72
N ALA A 240 15.74 -0.26 -14.62
CA ALA A 240 16.23 1.07 -14.24
C ALA A 240 15.18 1.87 -13.44
N ILE A 241 13.91 1.83 -13.86
CA ILE A 241 12.78 2.45 -13.14
C ILE A 241 12.62 1.79 -11.76
N ALA A 242 12.63 0.46 -11.69
CA ALA A 242 12.50 -0.27 -10.43
C ALA A 242 13.63 0.06 -9.46
N PHE A 243 14.87 0.16 -9.97
CA PHE A 243 16.02 0.58 -9.19
C PHE A 243 15.86 2.03 -8.66
N GLY A 244 15.47 2.96 -9.54
CA GLY A 244 15.22 4.35 -9.16
C GLY A 244 14.08 4.49 -8.13
N LEU A 245 12.99 3.75 -8.32
CA LEU A 245 11.88 3.68 -7.37
C LEU A 245 12.32 3.07 -6.05
N GLY A 246 13.16 2.03 -6.07
CA GLY A 246 13.74 1.41 -4.88
C GLY A 246 14.57 2.41 -4.07
N ILE A 247 15.52 3.10 -4.70
CA ILE A 247 16.34 4.13 -4.02
C ILE A 247 15.47 5.29 -3.53
N GLY A 248 14.54 5.77 -4.35
CA GLY A 248 13.61 6.84 -3.96
C GLY A 248 12.74 6.45 -2.77
N GLY A 249 12.23 5.21 -2.77
CA GLY A 249 11.46 4.64 -1.66
C GLY A 249 12.29 4.53 -0.39
N LEU A 250 13.55 4.08 -0.48
CA LEU A 250 14.48 4.06 0.66
C LEU A 250 14.74 5.47 1.21
N ALA A 251 14.97 6.45 0.33
CA ALA A 251 15.20 7.84 0.73
C ALA A 251 13.99 8.46 1.45
N ILE A 252 12.78 8.24 0.96
CA ILE A 252 11.54 8.70 1.62
C ILE A 252 11.34 7.97 2.94
N SER A 253 11.52 6.66 2.97
CA SER A 253 11.38 5.85 4.20
C SER A 253 12.37 6.31 5.28
N LEU A 254 13.62 6.59 4.92
CA LEU A 254 14.62 7.13 5.84
C LEU A 254 14.25 8.53 6.33
N ARG A 255 13.74 9.39 5.44
CA ARG A 255 13.26 10.73 5.80
C ARG A 255 12.12 10.67 6.81
N ILE A 256 11.17 9.77 6.62
CA ILE A 256 10.05 9.52 7.54
C ILE A 256 10.59 8.93 8.85
N TRP A 257 11.48 7.94 8.80
CA TRP A 257 12.04 7.28 9.98
C TRP A 257 12.84 8.24 10.87
N LEU A 258 13.62 9.14 10.26
CA LEU A 258 14.34 10.21 10.96
C LEU A 258 13.44 11.40 11.33
N SER A 259 12.14 11.34 11.06
CA SER A 259 11.16 12.41 11.33
C SER A 259 11.58 13.77 10.72
N LEU A 260 12.23 13.75 9.56
CA LEU A 260 12.69 14.95 8.86
C LEU A 260 11.56 15.61 8.04
N GLU A 261 10.44 14.90 7.82
CA GLU A 261 9.27 15.47 7.17
C GLU A 261 8.56 16.48 8.06
N ARG A 262 8.58 17.74 7.64
CA ARG A 262 7.82 18.82 8.28
C ARG A 262 6.42 18.84 7.68
N GLY A 263 5.45 18.21 8.36
CA GLY A 263 4.04 18.32 7.99
C GLY A 263 3.52 19.76 8.16
N ALA A 264 2.63 20.19 7.25
CA ALA A 264 1.96 21.50 7.27
C ALA A 264 1.15 21.78 8.55
N TYR A 265 0.87 20.76 9.35
CA TYR A 265 0.17 20.87 10.65
C TYR A 265 1.08 21.35 11.80
N PHE A 266 2.40 21.39 11.61
CA PHE A 266 3.36 21.68 12.69
C PHE A 266 3.84 23.14 12.76
N GLU A 267 3.34 23.98 11.85
CA GLU A 267 3.67 25.41 11.73
C GLU A 267 2.50 26.34 12.07
N LYS A 268 1.28 25.81 12.22
CA LYS A 268 0.19 26.60 12.82
C LYS A 268 0.32 26.56 14.33
N GLU A 269 1.20 27.41 14.84
CA GLU A 269 1.00 27.98 16.17
C GLU A 269 -0.38 28.65 16.17
N ILE A 270 -1.28 28.14 17.01
CA ILE A 270 -2.51 28.85 17.40
C ILE A 270 -2.11 29.80 18.52
#